data_AF-A0A7X4GLQ2-F1
#
_entry.id   AF-A0A7X4GLQ2-F1
#
_cell.length_a   1.000
_cell.length_b   1.000
_cell.length_c   1.000
_cell.angle_alpha   90.00
_cell.angle_beta   90.00
_cell.angle_gamma   90.00
#
_symmetry.space_group_name_H-M   'P 1'
#
loop_
_entity.id
_entity.type
_entity.pdbx_description
1 polymer ?
#
loop_
_entity_poly.entity_id
_entity_poly.type
_entity_poly.pdbx_seq_one_letter_code
_entity_poly.pdbx_strand_id
1 'polypeptide(L)'
;MLPIVGGGTISFGMRGLSTDHFAATVAGALLFWGVIDVWDGTAGLKTDIDRVKKQVRQGAAVRKMSIAKSIFGLSSIVLGALGLLMLA
;
A
#
# COMPACT_ATOMS: atom_id res chain seq x y z
N MET A 1 0.51 6.88 6.45
CA MET A 1 -0.61 5.91 6.31
C MET A 1 -0.80 5.03 7.54
N LEU A 2 0.27 4.58 8.22
CA LEU A 2 0.17 3.94 9.55
C LEU A 2 -0.71 4.72 10.57
N PRO A 3 -0.67 6.07 10.60
CA PRO A 3 -1.57 6.84 11.46
C PRO A 3 -3.04 6.78 11.06
N ILE A 4 -3.35 6.64 9.76
CA ILE A 4 -4.74 6.56 9.27
C ILE A 4 -5.34 5.19 9.59
N VAL A 5 -4.65 4.11 9.22
CA VAL A 5 -5.11 2.75 9.53
C VAL A 5 -5.10 2.53 11.04
N GLY A 6 -4.05 2.97 11.74
CA GLY A 6 -3.97 2.89 13.21
C GLY A 6 -5.08 3.68 13.91
N GLY A 7 -5.35 4.91 13.46
CA GLY A 7 -6.47 5.71 13.96
C GLY A 7 -7.82 5.06 13.67
N GLY A 8 -8.00 4.52 12.47
CA GLY A 8 -9.20 3.77 12.08
C GLY A 8 -9.41 2.53 12.95
N THR A 9 -8.36 1.76 13.22
CA THR A 9 -8.42 0.56 14.08
C THR A 9 -8.78 0.92 15.52
N ILE A 10 -8.15 1.97 16.09
CA ILE A 10 -8.47 2.43 17.44
C ILE A 10 -9.92 2.89 17.51
N SER A 11 -10.36 3.72 16.57
CA SER A 11 -11.73 4.23 16.52
C SER A 11 -12.76 3.10 16.34
N PHE A 12 -12.48 2.10 15.50
CA PHE A 12 -13.32 0.91 15.36
C PHE A 12 -13.39 0.10 16.66
N GLY A 13 -12.26 -0.14 17.34
CA GLY A 13 -12.21 -0.82 18.63
C GLY A 13 -12.97 -0.09 19.73
N MET A 14 -13.03 1.25 19.66
CA MET A 14 -13.83 2.10 20.54
C MET A 14 -15.30 2.25 20.10
N ARG A 15 -15.73 1.52 19.06
CA ARG A 15 -17.07 1.60 18.46
C ARG A 15 -17.43 2.98 17.89
N GLY A 16 -16.43 3.80 17.57
CA GLY A 16 -16.59 5.10 16.91
C GLY A 16 -16.74 5.01 15.39
N LEU A 17 -16.42 3.85 14.80
CA LEU A 17 -16.64 3.53 13.39
C LEU A 17 -17.53 2.31 13.25
N SER A 18 -18.45 2.33 12.28
CA SER A 18 -19.15 1.13 11.84
C SER A 18 -18.20 0.20 11.08
N THR A 19 -18.59 -1.07 10.95
CA THR A 19 -17.83 -2.07 10.20
C THR A 19 -17.58 -1.63 8.75
N ASP A 20 -18.59 -1.04 8.10
CA ASP A 20 -18.48 -0.61 6.70
C ASP A 20 -17.52 0.58 6.55
N HIS A 21 -17.56 1.55 7.46
CA HIS A 21 -16.64 2.69 7.43
C HIS A 21 -15.20 2.25 7.74
N PHE A 22 -15.01 1.29 8.64
CA PHE A 22 -13.69 0.73 8.91
C PHE A 22 -13.17 -0.04 7.68
N ALA A 23 -13.98 -0.89 7.08
CA ALA A 23 -13.63 -1.63 5.87
C ALA A 23 -13.27 -0.69 4.70
N ALA A 24 -14.05 0.37 4.49
CA ALA A 24 -13.76 1.40 3.49
C ALA A 24 -12.43 2.13 3.77
N THR A 25 -12.13 2.40 5.05
CA THR A 25 -10.86 3.02 5.47
C THR A 25 -9.66 2.13 5.14
N VAL A 26 -9.76 0.83 5.44
CA VAL A 26 -8.71 -0.15 5.12
C VAL A 26 -8.55 -0.33 3.61
N ALA A 27 -9.66 -0.46 2.88
CA ALA A 27 -9.66 -0.62 1.42
C ALA A 27 -9.06 0.61 0.71
N GLY A 28 -9.41 1.82 1.15
CA GLY A 28 -8.81 3.06 0.66
C GLY A 28 -7.32 3.16 0.95
N ALA A 29 -6.87 2.73 2.13
CA ALA A 29 -5.45 2.69 2.48
C ALA A 29 -4.67 1.70 1.59
N LEU A 30 -5.23 0.52 1.31
CA LEU A 30 -4.63 -0.48 0.41
C LEU A 30 -4.50 0.06 -1.02
N LEU A 31 -5.54 0.73 -1.53
CA LEU A 31 -5.50 1.36 -2.85
C LEU A 31 -4.40 2.41 -2.95
N PHE A 32 -4.40 3.36 -2.02
CA PHE A 32 -3.43 4.46 -2.01
C PHE A 32 -1.99 3.95 -1.91
N TRP A 33 -1.75 2.99 -1.00
CA TRP A 33 -0.43 2.40 -0.82
C TRP A 33 0.00 1.57 -2.02
N GLY A 34 -0.94 0.81 -2.59
CA GLY A 34 -0.67 -0.01 -3.74
C GLY A 34 -0.19 0.80 -4.95
N VAL A 35 -0.77 1.99 -5.16
CA VAL A 35 -0.32 2.92 -6.20
C VAL A 35 1.11 3.40 -5.95
N ILE A 36 1.45 3.77 -4.71
CA ILE A 36 2.81 4.20 -4.35
C ILE A 36 3.81 3.08 -4.55
N ASP A 37 3.49 1.87 -4.10
CA ASP A 37 4.39 0.71 -4.23
C ASP A 37 4.62 0.32 -5.70
N VAL A 38 3.59 0.40 -6.56
CA VAL A 38 3.75 0.21 -8.01
C VAL A 38 4.61 1.30 -8.62
N TRP A 39 4.41 2.56 -8.24
CA TRP A 39 5.21 3.68 -8.72
C TRP A 39 6.69 3.52 -8.34
N ASP A 40 6.98 3.28 -7.07
CA ASP A 40 8.33 3.06 -6.56
C ASP A 40 8.99 1.83 -7.18
N GLY A 41 8.23 0.74 -7.35
CA GLY A 41 8.69 -0.46 -8.04
C GLY A 41 9.04 -0.17 -9.50
N THR A 42 8.19 0.56 -10.22
CA THR A 42 8.44 0.93 -11.62
C THR A 42 9.65 1.86 -11.76
N ALA A 43 9.79 2.83 -10.86
CA ALA A 43 10.93 3.73 -10.84
C ALA A 43 12.24 2.99 -10.57
N GLY A 44 12.25 2.07 -9.59
CA GLY A 44 13.43 1.26 -9.28
C GLY A 44 13.80 0.28 -10.39
N LEU A 45 12.83 -0.24 -11.16
CA LEU A 45 13.09 -1.07 -12.33
C LEU A 45 13.71 -0.29 -13.51
N LYS A 46 13.35 0.98 -13.68
CA LYS A 46 13.87 1.82 -14.76
C LYS A 46 15.24 2.40 -14.46
N THR A 47 15.50 2.70 -13.19
CA THR A 47 16.70 3.44 -12.77
C THR A 47 17.77 2.58 -12.16
N ASP A 48 17.47 1.32 -11.82
CA ASP A 48 18.31 0.43 -11.00
C ASP A 48 18.74 1.08 -9.66
N ILE A 49 18.00 2.08 -9.20
CA ILE A 49 18.21 2.84 -7.97
C ILE A 49 16.96 2.74 -7.12
N ASP A 50 17.09 2.29 -5.87
CA ASP A 50 15.98 2.28 -4.92
C ASP A 50 16.43 2.78 -3.55
N ARG A 51 15.58 3.58 -2.91
CA ARG A 51 15.83 4.12 -1.57
C ARG A 51 15.10 3.24 -0.55
N VAL A 52 15.87 2.40 0.15
CA VAL A 52 15.33 1.51 1.19
C VAL A 52 15.84 1.97 2.55
N LYS A 53 14.92 2.30 3.47
CA LYS A 53 15.23 2.67 4.87
C LYS A 53 16.35 3.73 5.00
N LYS A 54 16.31 4.77 4.15
CA LYS A 54 17.28 5.87 4.05
C LYS A 54 18.62 5.56 3.35
N GLN A 55 18.86 4.35 2.87
CA GLN A 55 20.03 4.04 2.04
C GLN A 55 19.62 3.91 0.57
N VAL A 56 20.42 4.51 -0.31
CA VAL A 56 20.29 4.29 -1.75
C VAL A 56 21.01 2.98 -2.07
N ARG A 57 20.29 2.00 -2.59
CA ARG A 57 20.83 0.73 -3.07
C ARG A 57 20.87 0.75 -4.59
N GLN A 58 21.80 0.00 -5.17
CA GLN A 58 21.98 -0.10 -6.63
C GLN A 58 22.18 -1.57 -7.06
N GLY A 59 21.92 -1.84 -8.34
CA GLY A 59 22.23 -3.11 -8.99
C GLY A 59 21.20 -4.21 -8.75
N ALA A 60 21.62 -5.48 -8.89
CA ALA A 60 20.71 -6.63 -8.95
C ALA A 60 19.77 -6.79 -7.74
N ALA A 61 20.18 -6.32 -6.55
CA ALA A 61 19.35 -6.33 -5.35
C ALA A 61 18.18 -5.34 -5.42
N VAL A 62 18.34 -4.22 -6.14
CA VAL A 62 17.27 -3.24 -6.38
C VAL A 62 16.21 -3.86 -7.25
N ARG A 63 16.60 -4.48 -8.38
CA ARG A 63 15.66 -5.08 -9.32
C ARG A 63 14.70 -6.08 -8.66
N LYS A 64 15.23 -6.95 -7.77
CA LYS A 64 14.40 -7.89 -7.00
C LYS A 64 13.42 -7.17 -6.06
N MET A 65 13.90 -6.13 -5.36
CA MET A 65 13.07 -5.34 -4.45
C MET A 65 11.97 -4.58 -5.20
N SER A 66 12.31 -4.00 -6.34
CA SER A 66 11.40 -3.23 -7.18
C SER A 66 10.31 -4.11 -7.83
N ILE A 67 10.64 -5.34 -8.22
CA ILE A 67 9.64 -6.35 -8.62
C ILE A 67 8.70 -6.65 -7.45
N ALA A 68 9.24 -6.91 -6.26
CA ALA A 68 8.43 -7.21 -5.09
C ALA A 68 7.47 -6.04 -4.75
N LYS A 69 7.96 -4.80 -4.73
CA LYS A 69 7.13 -3.60 -4.54
C LYS A 69 6.02 -3.52 -5.60
N SER A 70 6.34 -3.77 -6.86
CA SER A 70 5.34 -3.74 -7.93
C SER A 70 4.24 -4.78 -7.73
N ILE A 71 4.60 -6.02 -7.37
CA ILE A 71 3.63 -7.12 -7.15
C ILE A 71 2.76 -6.85 -5.92
N PHE A 72 3.37 -6.45 -4.80
CA PHE A 72 2.65 -6.10 -3.58
C PHE A 72 1.72 -4.90 -3.81
N GLY A 73 2.21 -3.91 -4.55
CA GLY A 73 1.43 -2.73 -4.88
C GLY A 73 0.22 -3.08 -5.74
N LEU A 74 0.41 -3.87 -6.80
CA LEU A 74 -0.69 -4.31 -7.67
C LEU A 74 -1.73 -5.13 -6.90
N SER A 75 -1.28 -6.04 -6.04
CA SER A 75 -2.16 -6.87 -5.20
C SER A 75 -2.98 -6.00 -4.24
N SER A 76 -2.35 -4.97 -3.66
CA SER A 76 -3.01 -4.03 -2.75
C SER A 76 -4.05 -3.17 -3.48
N ILE A 77 -3.76 -2.73 -4.71
CA ILE A 77 -4.73 -2.03 -5.57
C ILE A 77 -5.94 -2.91 -5.82
N VAL A 78 -5.73 -4.17 -6.25
CA VAL A 78 -6.83 -5.09 -6.55
C VAL A 78 -7.69 -5.35 -5.31
N LEU A 79 -7.06 -5.65 -4.18
CA LEU A 79 -7.77 -5.91 -2.93
C LEU A 79 -8.54 -4.67 -2.43
N GLY A 80 -7.93 -3.50 -2.48
CA GLY A 80 -8.59 -2.25 -2.09
C GLY A 80 -9.75 -1.88 -3.03
N ALA A 81 -9.58 -2.07 -4.35
CA ALA A 81 -10.64 -1.83 -5.32
C ALA A 81 -11.82 -2.77 -5.11
N LEU A 82 -11.57 -4.07 -4.97
CA LEU A 82 -12.61 -5.07 -4.70
C LEU A 82 -13.31 -4.80 -3.37
N GLY A 83 -12.55 -4.44 -2.33
CA GLY A 83 -13.09 -4.09 -1.02
C GLY A 83 -14.04 -2.90 -1.07
N LEU A 84 -13.69 -1.84 -1.81
CA LEU A 84 -14.59 -0.70 -2.01
C LEU A 84 -15.81 -1.06 -2.86
N LEU A 85 -15.64 -1.87 -3.90
CA LEU A 85 -16.75 -2.31 -4.76
C LEU A 85 -17.78 -3.17 -4.01
N MET A 86 -17.36 -3.94 -3.01
CA MET A 86 -18.28 -4.75 -2.19
C MET A 86 -19.02 -3.94 -1.11
N LEU A 87 -18.59 -2.71 -0.84
CA LEU A 87 -19.21 -1.80 0.11
C LEU A 87 -20.10 -0.73 -0.56
N ALA A 88 -20.07 -0.67 -1.90
CA ALA A 88 -20.89 0.21 -2.74
C ALA A 88 -22.20 -0.48 -3.13
#